data_AF-A0A964PB68-F1
#
_entry.id   AF-A0A964PB68-F1
#
_cell.length_a   1.000
_cell.length_b   1.000
_cell.length_c   1.000
_cell.angle_alpha   90.00
_cell.angle_beta   90.00
_cell.angle_gamma   90.00
#
_symmetry.space_group_name_H-M   'P 1'
#
loop_
_entity.id
_entity.type
_entity.pdbx_description
1 polymer ?
#
loop_
_entity_poly.entity_id
_entity_poly.type
_entity_poly.pdbx_seq_one_letter_code
_entity_poly.pdbx_strand_id
1 'polypeptide(L)'
;MTSPAKAARIDELMQKAQLALKSGRWFEAERLAQRALEISHQSGDFGRMGRIVMPLQEARRQRMQLATEVTGVKWIEGEIAEDHRVGPGMHIMQPPLVGADARRVRLTAIRREVPALVLCREPTTQLGLVPVVAIGLLTVRARIDPPDKPGKPTKQWFLWALEQLGNAAIGMIDTGMDAVRQVDVTVSLLDSVPDHEELHTTFAKLCQRAEAEMRDAPPSDDDKESAADSHESAKG
;
A
#
# COMPACT_ATOMS: atom_id res chain seq x y z
N MET A 1 -6.94 11.80 -19.82
CA MET A 1 -8.04 12.46 -19.07
C MET A 1 -9.07 11.43 -18.60
N THR A 2 -9.53 11.50 -17.35
CA THR A 2 -10.54 10.59 -16.78
C THR A 2 -11.90 10.80 -17.43
N SER A 3 -12.57 9.73 -17.89
CA SER A 3 -13.92 9.87 -18.45
C SER A 3 -14.95 10.23 -17.37
N PRO A 4 -16.04 10.94 -17.70
CA PRO A 4 -17.09 11.30 -16.74
C PRO A 4 -17.68 10.09 -16.00
N ALA A 5 -17.85 8.97 -16.70
CA ALA A 5 -18.33 7.72 -16.10
C ALA A 5 -17.34 7.13 -15.08
N LYS A 6 -16.02 7.15 -15.37
CA LYS A 6 -14.99 6.71 -14.42
C LYS A 6 -14.93 7.63 -13.21
N ALA A 7 -15.00 8.95 -13.42
CA ALA A 7 -15.03 9.96 -12.35
C ALA A 7 -16.22 9.74 -11.39
N ALA A 8 -17.43 9.61 -11.93
CA ALA A 8 -18.63 9.34 -11.12
C ALA A 8 -18.51 8.02 -10.34
N ARG A 9 -17.91 6.99 -10.94
CA ARG A 9 -17.67 5.71 -10.27
C ARG A 9 -16.67 5.83 -9.11
N ILE A 10 -15.60 6.61 -9.28
CA ILE A 10 -14.63 6.89 -8.20
C ILE A 10 -15.33 7.62 -7.05
N ASP A 11 -16.12 8.65 -7.36
CA ASP A 11 -16.82 9.45 -6.35
C ASP A 11 -17.83 8.61 -5.56
N GLU A 12 -18.57 7.71 -6.23
CA GLU A 12 -19.48 6.75 -5.59
C GLU A 12 -18.75 5.82 -4.62
N LEU A 13 -17.61 5.25 -5.05
CA LEU A 13 -16.77 4.40 -4.19
C LEU A 13 -16.27 5.17 -2.97
N MET A 14 -15.86 6.42 -3.15
CA MET A 14 -15.33 7.26 -2.08
C MET A 14 -16.39 7.68 -1.07
N GLN A 15 -17.60 8.00 -1.52
CA GLN A 15 -18.73 8.24 -0.63
C GLN A 15 -19.03 7.01 0.23
N LYS A 16 -19.05 5.82 -0.38
CA LYS A 16 -19.25 4.56 0.35
C LYS A 16 -18.11 4.26 1.32
N ALA A 17 -16.86 4.50 0.92
CA ALA A 17 -15.68 4.31 1.78
C ALA A 17 -15.75 5.21 3.02
N GLN A 18 -16.09 6.49 2.84
CA GLN A 18 -16.26 7.43 3.95
C GLN A 18 -17.40 7.03 4.90
N LEU A 19 -18.53 6.55 4.36
CA LEU A 19 -19.62 6.02 5.18
C LEU A 19 -19.17 4.79 5.97
N ALA A 20 -18.46 3.85 5.34
CA ALA A 20 -17.90 2.68 6.00
C ALA A 20 -16.92 3.05 7.12
N LEU A 21 -16.03 4.02 6.90
CA LEU A 21 -15.14 4.59 7.94
C LEU A 21 -15.94 5.13 9.11
N LYS A 22 -16.93 6.00 8.85
CA LYS A 22 -17.76 6.59 9.93
C LYS A 22 -18.51 5.53 10.74
N SER A 23 -18.85 4.40 10.12
CA SER A 23 -19.55 3.29 10.77
C SER A 23 -18.64 2.22 11.38
N GLY A 24 -17.31 2.41 11.40
CA GLY A 24 -16.39 1.43 11.96
C GLY A 24 -16.13 0.20 11.08
N ARG A 25 -16.55 0.21 9.82
CA ARG A 25 -16.37 -0.89 8.87
C ARG A 25 -15.04 -0.76 8.13
N TRP A 26 -13.94 -0.93 8.86
CA TRP A 26 -12.57 -0.63 8.38
C TRP A 26 -12.16 -1.43 7.14
N PHE A 27 -12.43 -2.74 7.12
CA PHE A 27 -12.09 -3.60 5.97
C PHE A 27 -12.87 -3.22 4.71
N GLU A 28 -14.14 -2.86 4.86
CA GLU A 28 -14.96 -2.41 3.74
C GLU A 28 -14.48 -1.06 3.21
N ALA A 29 -14.16 -0.12 4.10
CA ALA A 29 -13.57 1.15 3.74
C ALA A 29 -12.26 0.98 2.96
N GLU A 30 -11.36 0.11 3.44
CA GLU A 30 -10.10 -0.22 2.77
C GLU A 30 -10.35 -0.78 1.36
N ARG A 31 -11.25 -1.76 1.21
CA ARG A 31 -11.57 -2.34 -0.11
C ARG A 31 -12.13 -1.31 -1.09
N LEU A 32 -13.04 -0.45 -0.62
CA LEU A 32 -13.67 0.58 -1.45
C LEU A 32 -12.65 1.65 -1.87
N ALA A 33 -11.81 2.13 -0.94
CA ALA A 33 -10.78 3.12 -1.22
C ALA A 33 -9.67 2.56 -2.11
N GLN A 34 -9.22 1.32 -1.88
CA GLN A 34 -8.26 0.63 -2.74
C GLN A 34 -8.81 0.49 -4.17
N ARG A 35 -10.08 0.12 -4.33
CA ARG A 35 -10.70 0.03 -5.65
C ARG A 35 -10.81 1.39 -6.34
N ALA A 36 -11.14 2.44 -5.60
CA ALA A 36 -11.14 3.80 -6.14
C ALA A 36 -9.73 4.21 -6.60
N LEU A 37 -8.70 3.90 -5.80
CA LEU A 37 -7.30 4.20 -6.10
C LEU A 37 -6.85 3.52 -7.39
N GLU A 38 -7.18 2.23 -7.58
CA GLU A 38 -6.88 1.48 -8.81
C GLU A 38 -7.49 2.14 -10.05
N ILE A 39 -8.76 2.56 -9.96
CA ILE A 39 -9.44 3.20 -11.10
C ILE A 39 -8.81 4.56 -11.41
N SER A 40 -8.50 5.37 -10.38
CA SER A 40 -7.84 6.66 -10.54
C SER A 40 -6.43 6.53 -11.10
N HIS A 41 -5.67 5.51 -10.68
CA HIS A 41 -4.34 5.21 -11.19
C HIS A 41 -4.39 4.85 -12.68
N GLN A 42 -5.31 3.98 -13.08
CA GLN A 42 -5.53 3.61 -14.49
C GLN A 42 -5.97 4.80 -15.37
N SER A 43 -6.51 5.88 -14.80
CA SER A 43 -6.89 7.08 -15.55
C SER A 43 -5.86 8.20 -15.49
N GLY A 44 -4.73 8.02 -14.78
CA GLY A 44 -3.72 9.07 -14.56
C GLY A 44 -4.25 10.24 -13.74
N ASP A 45 -5.22 10.00 -12.85
CA ASP A 45 -5.88 11.05 -12.07
C ASP A 45 -5.17 11.27 -10.73
N PHE A 46 -3.97 11.84 -10.80
CA PHE A 46 -3.10 12.01 -9.64
C PHE A 46 -3.76 12.87 -8.53
N GLY A 47 -4.51 13.89 -8.91
CA GLY A 47 -5.27 14.72 -7.97
C GLY A 47 -6.30 13.92 -7.17
N ARG A 48 -7.03 12.97 -7.80
CA ARG A 48 -7.93 12.06 -7.06
C ARG A 48 -7.14 11.05 -6.24
N MET A 49 -6.07 10.46 -6.77
CA MET A 49 -5.24 9.49 -6.04
C MET A 49 -4.74 10.05 -4.69
N GLY A 50 -4.24 11.29 -4.69
CA GLY A 50 -3.77 11.97 -3.48
C GLY A 50 -4.87 12.22 -2.44
N ARG A 51 -6.14 12.36 -2.86
CA ARG A 51 -7.29 12.46 -1.94
C ARG A 51 -7.76 11.10 -1.44
N ILE A 52 -7.68 10.07 -2.28
CA ILE A 52 -8.12 8.70 -1.97
C ILE A 52 -7.20 8.02 -0.95
N VAL A 53 -5.89 8.28 -1.02
CA VAL A 53 -4.92 7.62 -0.14
C VAL A 53 -5.14 7.95 1.34
N MET A 54 -5.66 9.13 1.68
CA MET A 54 -5.87 9.53 3.08
C MET A 54 -6.91 8.66 3.81
N PRO A 55 -8.14 8.46 3.30
CA PRO A 55 -9.07 7.52 3.91
C PRO A 55 -8.62 6.05 3.79
N LEU A 56 -7.83 5.69 2.77
CA LEU A 56 -7.21 4.36 2.70
C LEU A 56 -6.24 4.13 3.87
N GLN A 57 -5.34 5.10 4.13
CA GLN A 57 -4.41 5.08 5.25
C GLN A 57 -5.17 4.95 6.57
N GLU A 58 -6.21 5.76 6.78
CA GLU A 58 -6.99 5.71 8.02
C GLU A 58 -7.67 4.35 8.23
N ALA A 59 -8.26 3.76 7.18
CA ALA A 59 -8.86 2.42 7.28
C ALA A 59 -7.82 1.38 7.73
N ARG A 60 -6.61 1.42 7.16
CA ARG A 60 -5.51 0.51 7.49
C ARG A 60 -4.98 0.76 8.90
N ARG A 61 -4.82 2.02 9.31
CA ARG A 61 -4.40 2.40 10.67
C ARG A 61 -5.35 1.86 11.73
N GLN A 62 -6.67 1.98 11.52
CA GLN A 62 -7.68 1.42 12.42
C GLN A 62 -7.59 -0.12 12.50
N ARG A 63 -7.37 -0.78 11.35
CA ARG A 63 -7.20 -2.23 11.29
C ARG A 63 -5.92 -2.70 12.01
N MET A 64 -4.82 -1.95 11.88
CA MET A 64 -3.60 -2.18 12.65
C MET A 64 -3.85 -2.00 14.14
N GLN A 65 -4.55 -0.94 14.55
CA GLN A 65 -4.87 -0.69 15.95
C GLN A 65 -5.57 -1.90 16.57
N LEU A 66 -6.64 -2.41 15.94
CA LEU A 66 -7.33 -3.63 16.38
C LEU A 66 -6.40 -4.86 16.48
N ALA A 67 -5.49 -5.03 15.51
CA ALA A 67 -4.53 -6.13 15.55
C ALA A 67 -3.56 -5.99 16.74
N THR A 68 -3.16 -4.77 17.06
CA THR A 68 -2.20 -4.50 18.14
C THR A 68 -2.80 -4.49 19.54
N GLU A 69 -4.13 -4.44 19.67
CA GLU A 69 -4.84 -4.62 20.93
C GLU A 69 -4.75 -6.08 21.44
N VAL A 70 -4.57 -7.04 20.53
CA VAL A 70 -4.28 -8.43 20.90
C VAL A 70 -2.88 -8.53 21.48
N THR A 71 -2.77 -9.15 22.65
CA THR A 71 -1.50 -9.28 23.37
C THR A 71 -0.61 -10.37 22.78
N GLY A 72 0.69 -10.08 22.74
CA GLY A 72 1.72 -11.02 22.30
C GLY A 72 1.92 -11.07 20.78
N VAL A 73 3.06 -11.64 20.40
CA VAL A 73 3.43 -11.91 19.01
C VAL A 73 3.48 -13.42 18.83
N LYS A 74 2.83 -13.93 17.79
CA LYS A 74 2.68 -15.38 17.55
C LYS A 74 3.61 -15.82 16.41
N TRP A 75 4.21 -16.99 16.57
CA TRP A 75 4.96 -17.63 15.50
C TRP A 75 4.02 -18.44 14.60
N ILE A 76 4.24 -18.35 13.29
CA ILE A 76 3.70 -19.26 12.29
C ILE A 76 4.88 -20.05 11.77
N GLU A 77 4.86 -21.36 12.01
CA GLU A 77 5.97 -22.27 11.73
C GLU A 77 5.49 -23.48 10.93
N GLY A 78 6.44 -24.14 10.25
CA GLY A 78 6.16 -25.33 9.46
C GLY A 78 5.47 -25.04 8.12
N GLU A 79 4.90 -26.08 7.54
CA GLU A 79 4.12 -25.96 6.30
C GLU A 79 2.74 -25.38 6.59
N ILE A 80 2.31 -24.41 5.78
CA ILE A 80 0.96 -23.85 5.86
C ILE A 80 0.14 -24.29 4.65
N ALA A 81 -1.08 -24.77 4.92
CA ALA A 81 -2.06 -25.08 3.88
C ALA A 81 -2.49 -23.82 3.12
N GLU A 82 -3.02 -23.97 1.90
CA GLU A 82 -3.49 -22.84 1.09
C GLU A 82 -4.54 -21.97 1.79
N ASP A 83 -5.40 -22.56 2.62
CA ASP A 83 -6.47 -21.87 3.34
C ASP A 83 -6.13 -21.55 4.80
N HIS A 84 -4.84 -21.60 5.16
CA HIS A 84 -4.36 -21.35 6.52
C HIS A 84 -4.96 -20.07 7.10
N ARG A 85 -5.58 -20.21 8.27
CA ARG A 85 -6.35 -19.15 8.93
C ARG A 85 -5.53 -18.59 10.07
N VAL A 86 -5.26 -17.30 10.01
CA VAL A 86 -4.75 -16.56 11.17
C VAL A 86 -5.89 -15.96 11.98
N GLY A 87 -5.72 -15.94 13.30
CA GLY A 87 -6.55 -15.15 14.19
C GLY A 87 -6.11 -13.68 14.23
N PRO A 88 -6.84 -12.81 14.93
CA PRO A 88 -6.42 -11.42 15.12
C PRO A 88 -5.08 -11.37 15.89
N GLY A 89 -4.28 -10.35 15.61
CA GLY A 89 -3.00 -10.12 16.30
C GLY A 89 -1.80 -9.92 15.38
N MET A 90 -0.61 -9.96 16.00
CA MET A 90 0.68 -9.86 15.32
C MET A 90 1.31 -11.23 15.15
N HIS A 91 1.70 -11.57 13.93
CA HIS A 91 2.21 -12.88 13.55
C HIS A 91 3.56 -12.75 12.84
N ILE A 92 4.53 -13.57 13.22
CA ILE A 92 5.82 -13.68 12.54
C ILE A 92 5.91 -15.04 11.87
N MET A 93 6.21 -15.03 10.58
CA MET A 93 6.63 -16.20 9.82
C MET A 93 8.15 -16.30 9.80
N GLN A 94 8.65 -17.52 9.87
CA GLN A 94 10.08 -17.83 9.77
C GLN A 94 10.33 -18.96 8.78
N PRO A 95 11.59 -19.14 8.32
CA PRO A 95 11.96 -20.24 7.45
C PRO A 95 11.45 -21.59 7.98
N PRO A 96 10.93 -22.48 7.11
CA PRO A 96 11.01 -22.44 5.65
C PRO A 96 9.99 -21.54 4.94
N LEU A 97 9.08 -20.88 5.66
CA LEU A 97 8.11 -19.96 5.08
C LEU A 97 8.81 -18.71 4.51
N VAL A 98 8.28 -18.20 3.41
CA VAL A 98 8.84 -17.06 2.67
C VAL A 98 7.86 -15.88 2.60
N GLY A 99 8.32 -14.73 2.11
CA GLY A 99 7.48 -13.53 2.01
C GLY A 99 6.19 -13.74 1.18
N ALA A 100 6.18 -14.69 0.25
CA ALA A 100 4.99 -15.05 -0.52
C ALA A 100 3.90 -15.69 0.36
N ASP A 101 4.30 -16.52 1.33
CA ASP A 101 3.40 -17.09 2.34
C ASP A 101 2.79 -16.00 3.21
N ALA A 102 3.62 -15.05 3.65
CA ALA A 102 3.16 -13.91 4.44
C ALA A 102 2.15 -13.05 3.67
N ARG A 103 2.40 -12.79 2.38
CA ARG A 103 1.43 -12.13 1.50
C ARG A 103 0.11 -12.90 1.45
N ARG A 104 0.16 -14.22 1.19
CA ARG A 104 -1.04 -15.07 1.09
C ARG A 104 -1.87 -15.02 2.37
N VAL A 105 -1.22 -15.13 3.53
CA VAL A 105 -1.91 -15.06 4.82
C VAL A 105 -2.47 -13.67 5.09
N ARG A 106 -1.73 -12.60 4.80
CA ARG A 106 -2.23 -11.21 4.90
C ARG A 106 -3.49 -10.99 4.04
N LEU A 107 -3.45 -11.39 2.77
CA LEU A 107 -4.61 -11.24 1.87
C LEU A 107 -5.80 -12.09 2.31
N THR A 108 -5.55 -13.29 2.85
CA THR A 108 -6.59 -14.15 3.42
C THR A 108 -7.23 -13.53 4.66
N ALA A 109 -6.43 -12.93 5.55
CA ALA A 109 -6.91 -12.20 6.72
C ALA A 109 -7.79 -11.00 6.31
N ILE A 110 -7.34 -10.19 5.35
CA ILE A 110 -8.10 -9.04 4.83
C ILE A 110 -9.43 -9.49 4.22
N ARG A 111 -9.43 -10.56 3.42
CA ARG A 111 -10.66 -11.11 2.79
C ARG A 111 -11.67 -11.58 3.83
N ARG A 112 -11.19 -12.10 4.97
CA ARG A 112 -12.01 -12.64 6.06
C ARG A 112 -12.28 -11.63 7.18
N GLU A 113 -11.85 -10.38 6.99
CA GLU A 113 -12.02 -9.30 7.95
C GLU A 113 -11.38 -9.60 9.33
N VAL A 114 -10.25 -10.30 9.31
CA VAL A 114 -9.46 -10.58 10.51
C VAL A 114 -8.36 -9.51 10.67
N PRO A 115 -8.33 -8.75 11.78
CA PRO A 115 -7.29 -7.75 12.01
C PRO A 115 -6.00 -8.44 12.41
N ALA A 116 -5.22 -8.83 11.41
CA ALA A 116 -3.93 -9.49 11.56
C ALA A 116 -2.82 -8.70 10.86
N LEU A 117 -1.68 -8.59 11.53
CA LEU A 117 -0.42 -8.11 10.97
C LEU A 117 0.53 -9.29 10.82
N VAL A 118 1.17 -9.39 9.66
CA VAL A 118 2.04 -10.53 9.32
C VAL A 118 3.39 -10.01 8.89
N LEU A 119 4.44 -10.42 9.59
CA LEU A 119 5.83 -10.12 9.28
C LEU A 119 6.53 -11.41 8.86
N CYS A 120 7.28 -11.40 7.76
CA CYS A 120 8.14 -12.52 7.40
C CYS A 120 9.59 -12.16 7.73
N ARG A 121 10.27 -13.04 8.48
CA ARG A 121 11.73 -12.98 8.63
C ARG A 121 12.42 -14.02 7.76
N GLU A 122 13.60 -13.69 7.28
CA GLU A 122 14.54 -14.60 6.63
C GLU A 122 15.58 -15.10 7.67
N PRO A 123 16.47 -16.05 7.34
CA PRO A 123 17.56 -16.44 8.22
C PRO A 123 18.43 -15.26 8.62
N THR A 124 18.93 -15.29 9.86
CA THR A 124 19.86 -14.27 10.36
C THR A 124 21.13 -14.28 9.51
N THR A 125 21.58 -13.10 9.09
CA THR A 125 22.79 -12.93 8.30
C THR A 125 24.06 -13.17 9.13
N GLN A 126 25.21 -13.32 8.47
CA GLN A 126 26.51 -13.42 9.16
C GLN A 126 26.85 -12.18 10.00
N LEU A 127 26.26 -11.02 9.66
CA LEU A 127 26.40 -9.77 10.42
C LEU A 127 25.48 -9.71 11.66
N GLY A 128 24.75 -10.80 11.97
CA GLY A 128 23.82 -10.85 13.10
C GLY A 128 22.47 -10.16 12.84
N LEU A 129 22.29 -9.51 11.69
CA LEU A 129 21.04 -8.85 11.32
C LEU A 129 20.00 -9.86 10.84
N VAL A 130 18.73 -9.63 11.18
CA VAL A 130 17.57 -10.38 10.71
C VAL A 130 16.97 -9.64 9.52
N PRO A 131 16.98 -10.20 8.30
CA PRO A 131 16.21 -9.62 7.22
C PRO A 131 14.73 -9.86 7.47
N VAL A 132 13.92 -8.81 7.33
CA VAL A 132 12.46 -8.90 7.25
C VAL A 132 12.03 -8.53 5.84
N VAL A 133 11.05 -9.26 5.31
CA VAL A 133 10.65 -9.18 3.91
C VAL A 133 9.14 -9.02 3.78
N ALA A 134 8.72 -8.14 2.87
CA ALA A 134 7.37 -8.07 2.36
C ALA A 134 7.38 -8.29 0.85
N ILE A 135 6.47 -9.14 0.39
CA ILE A 135 6.27 -9.41 -1.04
C ILE A 135 4.89 -8.89 -1.44
N GLY A 136 4.88 -8.15 -2.54
CA GLY A 136 3.70 -7.75 -3.29
C GLY A 136 4.02 -7.60 -4.76
N LEU A 137 3.56 -6.52 -5.38
CA LEU A 137 4.01 -6.11 -6.71
C LEU A 137 5.51 -5.81 -6.73
N LEU A 138 6.09 -5.42 -5.60
CA LEU A 138 7.53 -5.31 -5.39
C LEU A 138 7.95 -6.16 -4.18
N THR A 139 9.24 -6.49 -4.11
CA THR A 139 9.81 -7.12 -2.92
C THR A 139 10.58 -6.07 -2.14
N VAL A 140 10.17 -5.85 -0.89
CA VAL A 140 10.82 -4.92 0.03
C VAL A 140 11.53 -5.72 1.12
N ARG A 141 12.78 -5.39 1.42
CA ARG A 141 13.55 -6.00 2.50
C ARG A 141 14.19 -4.93 3.36
N ALA A 142 14.12 -5.11 4.68
CA ALA A 142 14.91 -4.36 5.64
C ALA A 142 15.80 -5.34 6.42
N ARG A 143 17.04 -4.96 6.70
CA ARG A 143 17.93 -5.71 7.60
C ARG A 143 17.89 -5.02 8.95
N ILE A 144 17.38 -5.72 9.96
CA ILE A 144 17.12 -5.15 11.27
C ILE A 144 17.83 -5.93 12.37
N ASP A 145 18.01 -5.29 13.52
CA ASP A 145 18.50 -5.99 14.70
C ASP A 145 17.52 -7.10 15.15
N PRO A 146 18.03 -8.25 15.63
CA PRO A 146 17.20 -9.27 16.22
C PRO A 146 16.48 -8.74 17.46
N PRO A 147 15.34 -9.34 17.85
CA PRO A 147 14.73 -9.00 19.15
C PRO A 147 15.66 -9.46 20.27
N ASP A 148 15.69 -8.73 21.39
CA ASP A 148 16.49 -9.07 22.58
C ASP A 148 16.31 -10.52 23.04
N LYS A 149 15.09 -11.06 22.86
CA LYS A 149 14.72 -12.45 23.12
C LYS A 149 14.21 -13.10 21.83
N PRO A 150 15.08 -13.79 21.06
CA PRO A 150 14.74 -14.40 19.76
C PRO A 150 13.47 -15.25 19.76
N GLY A 151 13.25 -16.09 20.77
CA GLY A 151 12.03 -16.93 20.84
C GLY A 151 10.77 -16.21 21.31
N LYS A 152 10.90 -14.97 21.84
CA LYS A 152 9.78 -14.21 22.41
C LYS A 152 9.85 -12.74 22.00
N PRO A 153 9.69 -12.43 20.71
CA PRO A 153 9.69 -11.06 20.21
C PRO A 153 8.59 -10.24 20.88
N THR A 154 8.92 -8.98 21.17
CA THR A 154 7.99 -8.06 21.82
C THR A 154 7.10 -7.37 20.78
N LYS A 155 5.94 -6.86 21.21
CA LYS A 155 5.11 -5.96 20.40
C LYS A 155 5.92 -4.77 19.88
N GLN A 156 6.77 -4.18 20.73
CA GLN A 156 7.59 -3.04 20.36
C GLN A 156 8.56 -3.36 19.23
N TRP A 157 9.27 -4.49 19.33
CA TRP A 157 10.17 -4.94 18.27
C TRP A 157 9.41 -5.23 16.98
N PHE A 158 8.23 -5.87 17.06
CA PHE A 158 7.41 -6.19 15.89
C PHE A 158 6.95 -4.93 15.14
N LEU A 159 6.44 -3.92 15.87
CA LEU A 159 6.01 -2.66 15.27
C LEU A 159 7.18 -1.88 14.69
N TRP A 160 8.31 -1.84 15.39
CA TRP A 160 9.53 -1.26 14.86
C TRP A 160 10.02 -1.98 13.60
N ALA A 161 9.93 -3.30 13.52
CA ALA A 161 10.29 -4.06 12.32
C ALA A 161 9.39 -3.71 11.11
N LEU A 162 8.09 -3.53 11.33
CA LEU A 162 7.18 -3.04 10.29
C LEU A 162 7.53 -1.63 9.82
N GLU A 163 7.90 -0.75 10.76
CA GLU A 163 8.37 0.60 10.47
C GLU A 163 9.64 0.58 9.60
N GLN A 164 10.64 -0.22 9.98
CA GLN A 164 11.86 -0.38 9.18
C GLN A 164 11.59 -0.91 7.77
N LEU A 165 10.59 -1.79 7.62
CA LEU A 165 10.20 -2.32 6.32
C LEU A 165 9.58 -1.24 5.42
N GLY A 166 8.75 -0.35 5.98
CA GLY A 166 8.20 0.76 5.20
C GLY A 166 9.20 1.88 4.94
N ASN A 167 10.13 2.15 5.85
CA ASN A 167 11.27 3.03 5.57
C ASN A 167 12.15 2.50 4.43
N ALA A 168 12.39 1.18 4.40
CA ALA A 168 13.07 0.56 3.27
C ALA A 168 12.27 0.71 1.97
N ALA A 169 10.94 0.62 2.01
CA ALA A 169 10.09 0.87 0.84
C ALA A 169 10.24 2.30 0.33
N ILE A 170 10.18 3.31 1.22
CA ILE A 170 10.37 4.72 0.84
C ILE A 170 11.74 4.92 0.18
N GLY A 171 12.79 4.32 0.73
CA GLY A 171 14.15 4.38 0.18
C GLY A 171 14.30 3.75 -1.22
N MET A 172 13.32 2.97 -1.70
CA MET A 172 13.32 2.42 -3.06
C MET A 172 12.77 3.40 -4.11
N ILE A 173 12.18 4.53 -3.70
CA ILE A 173 11.65 5.53 -4.62
C ILE A 173 12.82 6.37 -5.15
N ASP A 174 13.18 6.19 -6.42
CA ASP A 174 14.22 6.98 -7.07
C ASP A 174 13.75 8.43 -7.30
N THR A 175 14.37 9.36 -6.58
CA THR A 175 14.04 10.79 -6.62
C THR A 175 14.49 11.47 -7.92
N GLY A 176 15.35 10.83 -8.72
CA GLY A 176 15.78 11.30 -10.03
C GLY A 176 14.77 11.06 -11.16
N MET A 177 13.75 10.22 -10.94
CA MET A 177 12.67 10.00 -11.92
C MET A 177 11.64 11.14 -11.92
N ASP A 178 10.86 11.26 -12.99
CA ASP A 178 9.69 12.14 -13.00
C ASP A 178 8.62 11.72 -11.97
N ALA A 179 7.73 12.64 -11.57
CA ALA A 179 6.78 12.36 -10.50
C ALA A 179 5.78 11.25 -10.86
N VAL A 180 5.40 11.11 -12.13
CA VAL A 180 4.46 10.09 -12.58
C VAL A 180 5.06 8.70 -12.35
N ARG A 181 6.32 8.48 -12.74
CA ARG A 181 7.03 7.23 -12.46
C ARG A 181 7.22 6.97 -10.96
N GLN A 182 7.50 8.02 -10.17
CA GLN A 182 7.58 7.88 -8.72
C GLN A 182 6.23 7.44 -8.13
N VAL A 183 5.10 7.97 -8.63
CA VAL A 183 3.75 7.52 -8.24
C VAL A 183 3.55 6.04 -8.58
N ASP A 184 3.88 5.59 -9.78
CA ASP A 184 3.70 4.20 -10.22
C ASP A 184 4.46 3.19 -9.33
N VAL A 185 5.73 3.50 -9.03
CA VAL A 185 6.54 2.71 -8.11
C VAL A 185 5.89 2.68 -6.73
N THR A 186 5.42 3.82 -6.24
CA THR A 186 4.85 3.94 -4.90
C THR A 186 3.50 3.21 -4.77
N VAL A 187 2.66 3.15 -5.80
CA VAL A 187 1.47 2.28 -5.82
C VAL A 187 1.87 0.82 -5.60
N SER A 188 2.93 0.37 -6.27
CA SER A 188 3.44 -1.00 -6.16
C SER A 188 4.04 -1.29 -4.77
N LEU A 189 4.68 -0.29 -4.16
CA LEU A 189 5.17 -0.37 -2.78
C LEU A 189 4.01 -0.42 -1.78
N LEU A 190 2.92 0.33 -1.99
CA LEU A 190 1.73 0.29 -1.13
C LEU A 190 1.01 -1.07 -1.14
N ASP A 191 1.08 -1.83 -2.22
CA ASP A 191 0.60 -3.23 -2.23
C ASP A 191 1.50 -4.14 -1.37
N SER A 192 2.80 -3.87 -1.39
CA SER A 192 3.82 -4.66 -0.72
C SER A 192 3.85 -4.40 0.79
N VAL A 193 3.85 -3.14 1.19
CA VAL A 193 3.89 -2.65 2.58
C VAL A 193 2.68 -1.74 2.84
N PRO A 194 1.46 -2.29 2.93
CA PRO A 194 0.23 -1.51 2.98
C PRO A 194 0.02 -0.76 4.29
N ASP A 195 0.72 -1.14 5.35
CA ASP A 195 0.43 -0.70 6.71
C ASP A 195 1.37 0.45 7.17
N HIS A 196 2.22 0.99 6.29
CA HIS A 196 3.17 2.05 6.64
C HIS A 196 2.62 3.46 6.40
N GLU A 197 2.39 4.23 7.45
CA GLU A 197 1.74 5.54 7.37
C GLU A 197 2.54 6.58 6.56
N GLU A 198 3.86 6.67 6.76
CA GLU A 198 4.67 7.64 6.03
C GLU A 198 4.75 7.33 4.53
N LEU A 199 4.55 6.06 4.13
CA LEU A 199 4.50 5.69 2.72
C LEU A 199 3.25 6.26 2.04
N HIS A 200 2.11 6.29 2.75
CA HIS A 200 0.87 6.92 2.25
C HIS A 200 1.02 8.44 2.17
N THR A 201 1.65 9.04 3.18
CA THR A 201 1.93 10.48 3.19
C THR A 201 2.86 10.87 2.04
N THR A 202 3.90 10.06 1.80
CA THR A 202 4.83 10.21 0.67
C THR A 202 4.09 10.09 -0.65
N PHE A 203 3.24 9.07 -0.79
CA PHE A 203 2.41 8.87 -1.98
C PHE A 203 1.49 10.07 -2.28
N ALA A 204 0.83 10.63 -1.26
CA ALA A 204 -0.03 11.79 -1.41
C ALA A 204 0.74 13.02 -1.95
N LYS A 205 1.95 13.26 -1.42
CA LYS A 205 2.84 14.34 -1.88
C LYS A 205 3.28 14.12 -3.33
N LEU A 206 3.64 12.89 -3.68
CA LEU A 206 4.04 12.53 -5.05
C LEU A 206 2.88 12.72 -6.03
N CYS A 207 1.65 12.36 -5.64
CA CYS A 207 0.46 12.60 -6.45
C CYS A 207 0.23 14.11 -6.70
N GLN A 208 0.38 14.94 -5.67
CA GLN A 208 0.27 16.40 -5.82
C GLN A 208 1.34 16.96 -6.77
N ARG A 209 2.58 16.45 -6.66
CA ARG A 209 3.68 16.84 -7.54
C ARG A 209 3.42 16.43 -8.99
N ALA A 210 2.97 15.20 -9.22
CA ALA A 210 2.61 14.69 -10.55
C ALA A 210 1.46 15.49 -11.18
N GLU A 211 0.44 15.86 -10.40
CA GLU A 211 -0.66 16.71 -10.86
C GLU A 211 -0.19 18.12 -11.26
N ALA A 212 0.79 18.68 -10.54
CA ALA A 212 1.39 19.97 -10.90
C ALA A 212 2.23 19.86 -12.18
N GLU A 213 3.15 18.88 -12.24
CA GLU A 213 4.01 18.63 -13.41
C GLU A 213 3.20 18.41 -14.69
N MET A 214 2.10 17.64 -14.64
CA MET A 214 1.22 17.44 -15.80
C MET A 214 0.49 18.69 -16.27
N ARG A 215 0.18 19.60 -15.36
CA ARG A 215 -0.56 20.83 -15.67
C ARG A 215 0.34 21.88 -16.32
N ASP A 216 1.59 21.93 -15.87
CA ASP A 216 2.60 22.87 -16.34
C ASP A 216 3.35 22.33 -17.58
N ALA A 217 3.12 21.07 -17.96
CA ALA A 217 3.69 20.48 -19.16
C ALA A 217 3.18 21.20 -20.42
N PRO A 218 4.06 21.53 -21.38
CA PRO A 218 3.63 22.09 -22.66
C PRO A 218 2.74 21.08 -23.40
N PRO A 219 1.75 21.53 -24.18
CA PRO A 219 0.88 20.65 -24.95
C PRO A 219 1.74 19.76 -25.85
N SER A 220 1.43 18.47 -25.84
CA SER A 220 2.11 17.50 -26.71
C SER A 220 1.85 17.84 -28.17
N ASP A 221 2.68 17.33 -29.09
CA ASP A 221 2.46 17.57 -30.51
C ASP A 221 1.14 16.93 -30.99
N ASP A 222 0.69 15.86 -30.35
CA ASP A 222 -0.64 15.25 -30.57
C ASP A 222 -1.80 16.17 -30.11
N ASP A 223 -1.59 16.95 -29.03
CA ASP A 223 -2.57 17.95 -28.56
C ASP A 223 -2.65 19.15 -29.51
N LYS A 224 -1.57 19.46 -30.22
CA LYS A 224 -1.55 20.54 -31.23
C LYS A 224 -2.24 20.12 -32.53
N GLU A 225 -2.08 18.86 -32.93
CA GLU A 225 -2.70 18.31 -34.15
C GLU A 225 -4.22 18.19 -33.99
N SER A 226 -4.71 17.73 -32.83
CA SER A 226 -6.14 17.70 -32.52
C SER A 226 -6.80 19.08 -32.34
N ALA A 227 -6.04 20.08 -31.88
CA ALA A 227 -6.49 21.47 -31.84
C ALA A 227 -6.56 22.11 -33.23
N ALA A 228 -5.72 21.68 -34.17
CA ALA A 228 -5.76 22.14 -35.57
C ALA A 228 -7.00 21.58 -36.31
N ASP A 229 -7.28 20.28 -36.16
CA ASP A 229 -8.43 19.62 -36.80
C ASP A 229 -9.80 20.14 -36.33
N SER A 230 -9.89 20.49 -35.04
CA SER A 230 -11.11 21.08 -34.46
C SER A 230 -11.33 22.53 -34.90
N HIS A 231 -10.26 23.25 -35.23
CA HIS A 231 -10.35 24.62 -35.76
C HIS A 231 -10.72 24.67 -37.25
N GLU A 232 -10.39 23.62 -38.01
CA GLU A 232 -10.71 23.50 -39.43
C GLU A 232 -12.15 23.02 -39.66
N SER A 233 -12.66 22.13 -38.80
CA SER A 233 -14.05 21.65 -38.83
C SER A 233 -15.10 22.70 -38.45
N ALA A 234 -14.70 23.79 -37.77
CA ALA A 234 -15.58 24.89 -37.38
C ALA A 234 -15.71 26.00 -38.45
N LYS A 235 -15.02 25.87 -39.59
CA LYS A 235 -15.00 26.83 -40.70
C LYS A 235 -15.69 26.33 -41.98
N GLY A 236 -16.29 25.14 -41.99
CA GLY A 236 -17.11 24.60 -43.07
C GLY A 236 -18.59 24.60 -42.73
#